data_AF-A0A6N2AD89-F1
#
_entry.id   AF-A0A6N2AD89-F1
#
_cell.length_a   1.000
_cell.length_b   1.000
_cell.length_c   1.000
_cell.angle_alpha   90.00
_cell.angle_beta   90.00
_cell.angle_gamma   90.00
#
_symmetry.space_group_name_H-M   'P 1'
#
loop_
_entity.id
_entity.type
_entity.pdbx_description
1 polymer ?
#
loop_
_entity_poly.entity_id
_entity_poly.type
_entity_poly.pdbx_seq_one_letter_code
_entity_poly.pdbx_strand_id
1 'polypeptide(L)'
;MEMIKEINAEAYVWIMKNDLDKWTLHRDGGKGWGMLTTNGSESFNGLLKSARGLPIIAMEKQQWMPKPFKIFEDNRKKSQRHTLINYHQQRENIFEVQTHMHHGSGGNKHIVNALQGKCQCGK
;
A
#
# COMPACT_ATOMS: atom_id res chain seq x y z
N MET A 1 12.54 18.50 7.03
CA MET A 1 13.53 17.51 6.57
C MET A 1 14.51 17.13 7.68
N GLU A 2 15.06 18.09 8.42
CA GLU A 2 15.98 17.80 9.55
C GLU A 2 15.38 16.90 10.65
N MET A 3 14.07 16.99 10.93
CA MET A 3 13.42 16.10 11.92
C MET A 3 13.54 14.61 11.59
N ILE A 4 13.65 14.23 10.31
CA ILE A 4 13.82 12.82 9.91
C ILE A 4 15.23 12.32 10.27
N LYS A 5 16.22 13.21 10.20
CA LYS A 5 17.62 12.91 10.55
C LYS A 5 17.77 12.55 12.03
N GLU A 6 17.00 13.22 12.89
CA GLU A 6 17.00 12.94 14.33
C GLU A 6 16.34 11.60 14.67
N ILE A 7 15.34 11.18 13.89
CA ILE A 7 14.63 9.91 14.10
C ILE A 7 15.45 8.73 13.54
N ASN A 8 16.03 8.89 12.35
CA ASN A 8 16.85 7.86 11.73
C ASN A 8 17.80 8.47 10.67
N ALA A 9 19.08 8.52 11.01
CA ALA A 9 20.12 9.10 10.17
C ALA A 9 20.35 8.31 8.86
N GLU A 10 20.26 6.97 8.88
CA GLU A 10 20.40 6.16 7.67
C GLU A 10 19.22 6.37 6.72
N ALA A 11 18.00 6.44 7.26
CA ALA A 11 16.82 6.76 6.46
C ALA A 11 16.96 8.14 5.82
N TYR A 12 17.42 9.14 6.56
CA TYR A 12 17.69 10.48 6.02
C TYR A 12 18.71 10.45 4.88
N VAL A 13 19.83 9.73 5.04
CA VAL A 13 20.87 9.61 3.98
C VAL A 13 20.31 8.91 2.74
N TRP A 14 19.53 7.84 2.93
CA TRP A 14 18.89 7.11 1.83
C TRP A 14 17.84 7.97 1.10
N ILE A 15 17.04 8.72 1.85
CA ILE A 15 16.05 9.69 1.35
C ILE A 15 16.76 10.75 0.50
N MET A 16 17.78 11.40 1.06
CA MET A 16 18.50 12.49 0.39
C MET A 16 19.35 12.03 -0.81
N LYS A 17 19.59 10.72 -0.96
CA LYS A 17 20.24 10.13 -2.14
C LYS A 17 19.34 10.15 -3.38
N ASN A 18 18.02 10.22 -3.20
CA ASN A 18 17.07 10.34 -4.30
C ASN A 18 16.82 11.81 -4.64
N ASP A 19 16.65 12.09 -5.93
CA ASP A 19 16.48 13.44 -6.44
C ASP A 19 15.23 14.11 -5.88
N LEU A 20 15.40 15.21 -5.13
CA LEU A 20 14.37 15.85 -4.28
C LEU A 20 13.12 16.24 -5.08
N ASP A 21 13.26 16.48 -6.38
CA ASP A 21 12.18 16.85 -7.28
C ASP A 21 11.15 15.72 -7.46
N LYS A 22 11.58 14.46 -7.30
CA LYS A 22 10.75 13.26 -7.39
C LYS A 22 10.02 12.92 -6.09
N TRP A 23 10.28 13.67 -5.01
CA TRP A 23 9.71 13.44 -3.68
C TRP A 23 8.35 14.08 -3.51
N THR A 24 8.13 15.20 -4.18
CA THR A 24 6.94 16.02 -3.96
C THR A 24 6.09 16.03 -5.21
N LEU A 25 4.86 15.54 -5.07
CA LEU A 25 3.81 15.57 -6.09
C LEU A 25 3.65 16.98 -6.72
N HIS A 26 4.05 18.02 -5.99
CA HIS A 26 3.89 19.41 -6.36
C HIS A 26 5.01 20.00 -7.24
N ARG A 27 6.22 19.39 -7.29
CA ARG A 27 7.36 19.96 -8.02
C ARG A 27 7.58 19.35 -9.41
N ASP A 28 6.96 18.20 -9.67
CA ASP A 28 7.17 17.38 -10.88
C ASP A 28 6.37 17.81 -12.12
N GLY A 29 5.96 19.08 -12.22
CA GLY A 29 5.29 19.61 -13.40
C GLY A 29 4.03 18.83 -13.84
N GLY A 30 3.35 18.16 -12.91
CA GLY A 30 2.17 17.34 -13.17
C GLY A 30 2.42 15.86 -13.52
N LYS A 31 3.66 15.35 -13.42
CA LYS A 31 3.95 13.93 -13.66
C LYS A 31 3.97 13.15 -12.34
N GLY A 32 2.86 12.47 -12.04
CA GLY A 32 2.76 11.61 -10.88
C GLY A 32 3.52 10.30 -11.07
N TRP A 33 4.70 10.19 -10.44
CA TRP A 33 5.22 8.88 -10.07
C TRP A 33 4.32 8.34 -8.97
N GLY A 34 3.27 7.62 -9.38
CA GLY A 34 2.27 7.06 -8.48
C GLY A 34 2.92 6.22 -7.39
N MET A 35 2.30 6.24 -6.22
CA MET A 35 2.57 5.32 -5.10
C MET A 35 2.89 3.93 -5.68
N LEU A 36 4.10 3.41 -5.45
CA LEU A 36 4.69 2.20 -6.06
C LEU A 36 3.86 0.91 -5.86
N THR A 37 2.68 0.98 -5.26
CA THR A 37 1.71 -0.10 -5.09
C THR A 37 0.56 0.06 -6.09
N THR A 38 0.84 -0.27 -7.34
CA THR A 38 -0.11 -0.25 -8.48
C THR A 38 -1.44 -0.95 -8.18
N ASN A 39 -1.43 -1.97 -7.32
CA ASN A 39 -2.64 -2.73 -6.97
C ASN A 39 -3.76 -1.86 -6.36
N GLY A 40 -3.41 -0.87 -5.54
CA GLY A 40 -4.42 -0.02 -4.89
C GLY A 40 -5.11 0.93 -5.88
N SER A 41 -4.32 1.63 -6.67
CA SER A 41 -4.82 2.60 -7.66
C SER A 41 -5.47 1.93 -8.86
N GLU A 42 -4.98 0.76 -9.30
CA GLU A 42 -5.60 -0.01 -10.39
C GLU A 42 -6.93 -0.63 -9.97
N SER A 43 -7.03 -1.20 -8.76
CA SER A 43 -8.29 -1.71 -8.20
C SER A 43 -9.34 -0.58 -8.11
N PHE A 44 -8.91 0.60 -7.63
CA PHE A 44 -9.78 1.77 -7.58
C PHE A 44 -10.14 2.29 -8.98
N ASN A 45 -9.22 2.26 -9.95
CA ASN A 45 -9.52 2.62 -11.34
C ASN A 45 -10.50 1.65 -12.00
N GLY A 46 -10.41 0.35 -11.70
CA GLY A 46 -11.39 -0.65 -12.13
C GLY A 46 -12.79 -0.32 -11.59
N LEU A 47 -12.87 0.02 -10.30
CA LEU A 47 -14.10 0.45 -9.63
C LEU A 47 -14.70 1.71 -10.26
N LEU A 48 -13.88 2.74 -10.51
CA LEU A 48 -14.33 3.99 -11.14
C LEU A 48 -14.78 3.79 -12.59
N LYS A 49 -14.12 2.90 -13.34
CA LYS A 49 -14.54 2.56 -14.71
C LYS A 49 -15.90 1.86 -14.73
N SER A 50 -16.19 0.97 -13.77
CA SER A 50 -17.52 0.35 -13.64
C SER A 50 -18.61 1.32 -13.18
N ALA A 51 -18.25 2.49 -12.64
CA ALA A 51 -19.18 3.52 -12.20
C ALA A 51 -19.68 4.43 -13.34
N ARG A 52 -19.07 4.35 -14.52
CA ARG A 52 -19.34 5.27 -15.63
C ARG A 52 -20.80 5.15 -16.07
N GLY A 53 -21.52 6.27 -16.05
CA GLY A 53 -22.94 6.35 -16.44
C GLY A 53 -23.92 6.28 -15.26
N LEU A 54 -23.44 6.20 -14.02
CA LEU A 54 -24.32 6.24 -12.84
C LEU A 54 -24.54 7.67 -12.34
N PRO A 55 -25.72 7.96 -11.75
CA PRO A 55 -25.95 9.21 -11.05
C PRO A 55 -24.96 9.43 -9.91
N ILE A 56 -24.49 10.66 -9.73
CA ILE A 56 -23.52 11.04 -8.68
C ILE A 56 -24.04 10.65 -7.28
N ILE A 57 -25.34 10.75 -7.04
CA ILE A 57 -25.97 10.36 -5.77
C ILE A 57 -25.86 8.85 -5.51
N ALA A 58 -25.93 8.03 -6.57
CA ALA A 58 -25.68 6.60 -6.43
C ALA A 58 -24.22 6.37 -6.02
N MET A 59 -23.28 7.07 -6.68
CA MET A 59 -21.84 6.97 -6.40
C MET A 59 -21.49 7.31 -4.94
N GLU A 60 -22.00 8.44 -4.44
CA GLU A 60 -21.82 8.92 -3.07
C GLU A 60 -22.35 7.90 -2.04
N LYS A 61 -23.56 7.37 -2.26
CA LYS A 61 -24.17 6.39 -1.36
C LYS A 61 -23.56 5.00 -1.43
N GLN A 62 -22.59 4.76 -2.33
CA GLN A 62 -21.97 3.45 -2.58
C GLN A 62 -22.99 2.33 -2.87
N GLN A 63 -24.24 2.72 -3.18
CA GLN A 63 -25.41 1.84 -3.23
C GLN A 63 -25.44 0.98 -4.50
N TRP A 64 -24.64 1.35 -5.49
CA TRP A 64 -24.55 0.79 -6.83
C TRP A 64 -23.62 -0.44 -6.92
N MET A 65 -22.78 -0.73 -5.92
CA MET A 65 -21.81 -1.84 -5.97
C MET A 65 -21.67 -2.60 -4.65
N PRO A 66 -22.73 -3.28 -4.18
CA PRO A 66 -22.71 -3.99 -2.90
C PRO A 66 -21.66 -5.12 -2.87
N LYS A 67 -21.42 -5.82 -3.99
CA LYS A 67 -20.47 -6.95 -4.03
C LYS A 67 -19.00 -6.48 -4.01
N PRO A 68 -18.52 -5.62 -4.92
CA PRO A 68 -17.13 -5.19 -4.90
C PRO A 68 -16.78 -4.33 -3.68
N PHE A 69 -17.72 -3.50 -3.22
CA PHE A 69 -17.52 -2.75 -1.98
C PHE A 69 -17.39 -3.68 -0.76
N LYS A 70 -18.22 -4.73 -0.68
CA LYS A 70 -18.08 -5.77 0.36
C LYS A 70 -16.72 -6.48 0.28
N ILE A 71 -16.27 -6.87 -0.92
CA ILE A 71 -14.94 -7.48 -1.10
C ILE A 71 -13.83 -6.53 -0.65
N PHE A 72 -13.92 -5.25 -0.99
CA PHE A 72 -12.98 -4.23 -0.56
C PHE A 72 -12.95 -4.08 0.97
N GLU A 73 -14.12 -3.91 1.60
CA GLU A 73 -14.21 -3.78 3.06
C GLU A 73 -13.74 -5.04 3.79
N ASP A 74 -14.07 -6.23 3.27
CA ASP A 74 -13.61 -7.50 3.83
C ASP A 74 -12.07 -7.61 3.71
N ASN A 75 -11.49 -7.21 2.57
CA ASN A 75 -10.04 -7.18 2.37
C ASN A 75 -9.35 -6.13 3.25
N ARG A 76 -9.96 -4.95 3.42
CA ARG A 76 -9.46 -3.88 4.32
C ARG A 76 -9.46 -4.33 5.77
N LYS A 77 -10.54 -4.97 6.23
CA LYS A 77 -10.63 -5.55 7.59
C LYS A 77 -9.61 -6.67 7.78
N LYS A 78 -9.35 -7.49 6.75
CA LYS A 78 -8.29 -8.50 6.79
C LYS A 78 -6.91 -7.84 6.86
N SER A 79 -6.62 -6.82 6.05
CA SER A 79 -5.31 -6.17 6.01
C SER A 79 -4.96 -5.49 7.33
N GLN A 80 -5.94 -4.93 8.03
CA GLN A 80 -5.76 -4.36 9.39
C GLN A 80 -5.24 -5.37 10.42
N ARG A 81 -5.34 -6.67 10.15
CA ARG A 81 -4.80 -7.74 11.02
C ARG A 81 -3.34 -8.07 10.72
N HIS A 82 -2.69 -7.31 9.84
CA HIS A 82 -1.32 -7.55 9.43
C HIS A 82 -0.45 -6.33 9.74
N THR A 83 0.73 -6.57 10.30
CA THR A 83 1.78 -5.56 10.44
C THR A 83 2.87 -5.83 9.41
N LEU A 84 3.31 -4.76 8.75
CA LEU A 84 4.47 -4.78 7.86
C LEU A 84 5.66 -4.21 8.61
N ILE A 85 6.70 -5.01 8.77
CA ILE A 85 7.97 -4.60 9.35
C ILE A 85 9.03 -4.73 8.25
N ASN A 86 9.90 -3.74 8.12
CA ASN A 86 11.03 -3.87 7.20
C ASN A 86 11.94 -4.99 7.73
N TYR A 87 12.06 -6.08 6.96
CA TYR A 87 12.81 -7.26 7.40
C TYR A 87 14.32 -6.99 7.42
N HIS A 88 14.80 -6.13 6.53
CA HIS A 88 16.23 -5.84 6.40
C HIS A 88 16.45 -4.42 5.88
N GLN A 89 16.99 -3.54 6.72
CA GLN A 89 17.17 -2.10 6.42
C GLN A 89 17.95 -1.83 5.12
N GLN A 90 18.87 -2.72 4.72
CA GLN A 90 19.65 -2.58 3.48
C GLN A 90 18.98 -3.21 2.24
N ARG A 91 17.90 -3.97 2.39
CA ARG A 91 17.19 -4.59 1.25
C ARG A 91 15.82 -3.95 1.10
N GLU A 92 15.80 -2.90 0.29
CA GLU A 92 14.57 -2.22 -0.11
C GLU A 92 13.57 -3.25 -0.65
N ASN A 93 12.31 -3.13 -0.22
CA ASN A 93 11.19 -3.97 -0.66
C ASN A 93 11.10 -5.39 -0.10
N ILE A 94 11.92 -5.76 0.90
CA ILE A 94 11.72 -7.00 1.66
C ILE A 94 11.02 -6.69 3.00
N PHE A 95 9.82 -7.23 3.16
CA PHE A 95 8.97 -7.01 4.32
C PHE A 95 8.69 -8.30 5.05
N GLU A 96 8.73 -8.25 6.38
CA GLU A 96 8.10 -9.25 7.22
C GLU A 96 6.64 -8.84 7.43
N VAL A 97 5.74 -9.68 6.92
CA VAL A 97 4.31 -9.56 7.15
C VAL A 97 3.98 -10.44 8.35
N GLN A 98 3.60 -9.83 9.46
CA GLN A 98 3.12 -10.55 10.64
C GLN A 98 1.60 -10.49 10.72
N THR A 99 0.96 -11.65 10.83
CA THR A 99 -0.47 -11.76 11.08
C THR A 99 -0.75 -11.77 12.58
N HIS A 100 -1.64 -10.91 13.05
CA HIS A 100 -2.07 -10.95 14.45
C HIS A 100 -2.90 -12.21 14.73
N MET A 101 -2.67 -12.83 15.89
CA MET A 101 -3.41 -14.00 16.32
C MET A 101 -4.82 -13.60 16.77
N HIS A 102 -5.85 -14.29 16.29
CA HIS A 102 -7.25 -14.00 16.59
C HIS A 102 -8.06 -15.30 16.70
N HIS A 103 -8.73 -15.50 17.85
CA HIS A 103 -9.48 -16.74 18.17
C HIS A 103 -8.71 -18.04 17.85
N GLY A 104 -7.43 -18.11 18.22
CA GLY A 104 -6.61 -19.32 18.05
C GLY A 104 -6.15 -19.61 16.61
N SER A 105 -6.42 -18.71 15.65
CA SER A 105 -5.89 -18.78 14.28
C SER A 105 -5.08 -17.52 13.94
N GLY A 106 -4.02 -17.66 13.13
CA GLY A 106 -3.10 -16.57 12.80
C GLY A 106 -1.73 -16.73 13.46
N GLY A 107 -0.99 -15.63 13.64
CA GLY A 107 0.36 -15.64 14.23
C GLY A 107 1.48 -16.03 13.24
N ASN A 108 1.15 -16.22 11.96
CA ASN A 108 2.12 -16.50 10.92
C ASN A 108 2.97 -15.27 10.60
N LYS A 109 4.24 -15.52 10.32
CA LYS A 109 5.20 -14.55 9.80
C LYS A 109 5.60 -14.98 8.39
N HIS A 110 5.59 -14.03 7.46
CA HIS A 110 5.95 -14.27 6.07
C HIS A 110 6.93 -13.20 5.61
N ILE A 111 7.98 -13.62 4.90
CA ILE A 111 8.88 -12.69 4.21
C ILE A 111 8.37 -12.52 2.78
N VAL A 112 8.13 -11.27 2.39
CA VAL A 112 7.62 -10.89 1.07
C VAL A 112 8.61 -9.95 0.42
N ASN A 113 9.04 -10.29 -0.80
CA ASN A 113 9.73 -9.38 -1.69
C ASN A 113 8.69 -8.68 -2.58
N ALA A 114 8.38 -7.43 -2.26
CA ALA A 114 7.37 -6.66 -2.98
C ALA A 114 7.80 -6.31 -4.42
N LEU A 115 9.11 -6.15 -4.67
CA LEU A 115 9.63 -5.87 -6.01
C LEU A 115 9.48 -7.07 -6.95
N GLN A 116 9.72 -8.27 -6.43
CA GLN A 116 9.61 -9.52 -7.20
C GLN A 116 8.21 -10.12 -7.17
N GLY A 117 7.30 -9.60 -6.35
CA GLY A 117 5.98 -10.18 -6.12
C GLY A 117 6.04 -11.62 -5.55
N LYS A 118 7.08 -11.95 -4.78
CA LYS A 118 7.32 -13.31 -4.26
C LYS A 118 7.18 -13.37 -2.74
N CYS A 119 6.48 -14.39 -2.24
CA CYS A 119 6.42 -14.76 -0.84
C CYS A 119 7.32 -15.97 -0.55
N GLN A 120 8.01 -15.98 0.59
CA GLN A 120 8.70 -17.17 1.12
C GLN A 120 7.76 -18.38 1.25
N CYS A 121 6.47 -18.12 1.48
CA CYS A 121 5.45 -19.15 1.59
C CYS A 121 5.16 -19.89 0.27
N GLY A 122 5.77 -19.46 -0.85
CA GLY A 122 5.62 -20.11 -2.16
C GLY A 122 4.23 -19.97 -2.80
N LYS A 123 3.37 -19.11 -2.23
CA LYS A 123 2.05 -18.77 -2.74
C LYS A 123 2.08 -17.44 -3.49
#